data_AF-A0A0B7JNX3-F1
#
_entry.id   AF-A0A0B7JNX3-F1
#
_cell.length_a   1.000
_cell.length_b   1.000
_cell.length_c   1.000
_cell.angle_alpha   90.00
_cell.angle_beta   90.00
_cell.angle_gamma   90.00
#
_symmetry.space_group_name_H-M   'P 1'
#
loop_
_entity.id
_entity.type
_entity.pdbx_description
1 polymer ?
#
loop_
_entity_poly.entity_id
_entity_poly.type
_entity_poly.pdbx_seq_one_letter_code
_entity_poly.pdbx_strand_id
1 'polypeptide(L)'
;MHNAAYWDLPDRLERHKALVQKMLADFAHQWRHVLSGRFNHSTFRRLAYAIIKIVTLDFEVKEIAAQRQGIGGFLVWLNNLPEWEPFSGHIVRVGGASVVLSQHPCHAVHLIREDFQQYCVSKPEDDMSVVSDRTYLVLSVREVSLYRMNSRSERCTAAERLFDGTLPPSAAAIDQLLQATLSVSPVTTLRGLPTELQEKVVDNLAAGPVERARMRCILDIGSPFTWWSGGRGIEREEGRRNRTSTSPVESHICFGKSFSGVAYK
;
A
#
# COMPACT_ATOMS: atom_id res chain seq x y z
N MET A 1 -13.29 -32.52 -4.01
CA MET A 1 -13.57 -31.31 -3.22
C MET A 1 -12.59 -30.22 -3.64
N HIS A 2 -12.91 -29.39 -4.64
CA HIS A 2 -12.20 -28.15 -4.93
C HIS A 2 -13.09 -27.29 -5.83
N ASN A 3 -13.71 -26.26 -5.27
CA ASN A 3 -14.28 -25.13 -5.99
C ASN A 3 -14.64 -24.02 -5.00
N ALA A 4 -13.61 -23.42 -4.37
CA ALA A 4 -13.78 -22.29 -3.46
C ALA A 4 -12.87 -21.09 -3.79
N ALA A 5 -12.37 -20.97 -5.04
CA ALA A 5 -11.29 -20.02 -5.34
C ALA A 5 -11.61 -18.91 -6.35
N TYR A 6 -12.81 -18.86 -6.95
CA TYR A 6 -13.07 -17.91 -8.05
C TYR A 6 -14.05 -16.77 -7.71
N TRP A 7 -14.84 -16.89 -6.64
CA TRP A 7 -15.85 -15.89 -6.29
C TRP A 7 -15.40 -14.85 -5.23
N ASP A 8 -14.28 -15.09 -4.53
CA ASP A 8 -13.80 -14.24 -3.41
C ASP A 8 -12.80 -13.16 -3.81
N LEU A 9 -12.30 -13.17 -5.05
CA LEU A 9 -11.30 -12.20 -5.53
C LEU A 9 -11.85 -10.78 -5.71
N PRO A 10 -13.08 -10.56 -6.22
CA PRO A 10 -13.62 -9.21 -6.40
C PRO A 10 -13.80 -8.47 -5.07
N ASP A 11 -14.46 -9.09 -4.09
CA ASP A 11 -14.77 -8.44 -2.81
C ASP A 11 -13.51 -8.10 -2.01
N ARG A 12 -12.51 -8.99 -2.07
CA ARG A 12 -11.20 -8.76 -1.46
C ARG A 12 -10.48 -7.58 -2.08
N LEU A 13 -10.47 -7.52 -3.41
CA LEU A 13 -9.83 -6.44 -4.15
C LEU A 13 -10.52 -5.12 -3.84
N GLU A 14 -11.85 -5.10 -3.82
CA GLU A 14 -12.64 -3.90 -3.50
C GLU A 14 -12.39 -3.39 -2.07
N ARG A 15 -12.30 -4.30 -1.07
CA ARG A 15 -11.93 -3.92 0.31
C ARG A 15 -10.59 -3.20 0.37
N HIS A 16 -9.55 -3.78 -0.24
CA HIS A 16 -8.22 -3.19 -0.24
C HIS A 16 -8.19 -1.90 -1.06
N LYS A 17 -8.86 -1.87 -2.22
CA LYS A 17 -8.95 -0.72 -3.10
C LYS A 17 -9.58 0.48 -2.40
N ALA A 18 -10.69 0.29 -1.69
CA ALA A 18 -11.37 1.36 -0.94
C ALA A 18 -10.44 2.05 0.09
N LEU A 19 -9.60 1.27 0.78
CA LEU A 19 -8.63 1.79 1.75
C LEU A 19 -7.39 2.38 1.06
N VAL A 20 -6.69 1.57 0.27
CA VAL A 20 -5.39 1.90 -0.34
C VAL A 20 -5.50 3.07 -1.32
N GLN A 21 -6.55 3.14 -2.13
CA GLN A 21 -6.75 4.24 -3.08
C GLN A 21 -6.81 5.58 -2.35
N LYS A 22 -7.63 5.68 -1.30
CA LYS A 22 -7.79 6.91 -0.53
C LYS A 22 -6.51 7.24 0.25
N MET A 23 -5.87 6.24 0.88
CA MET A 23 -4.60 6.44 1.57
C MET A 23 -3.48 6.95 0.66
N LEU A 24 -3.31 6.36 -0.53
CA LEU A 24 -2.31 6.83 -1.48
C LEU A 24 -2.64 8.20 -2.06
N ALA A 25 -3.92 8.51 -2.29
CA ALA A 25 -4.34 9.85 -2.72
C ALA A 25 -4.03 10.91 -1.65
N ASP A 26 -4.34 10.62 -0.38
CA ASP A 26 -4.08 11.53 0.74
C ASP A 26 -2.57 11.65 1.02
N PHE A 27 -1.82 10.56 0.88
CA PHE A 27 -0.36 10.57 0.91
C PHE A 27 0.21 11.46 -0.21
N ALA A 28 -0.25 11.27 -1.45
CA ALA A 28 0.17 12.09 -2.58
C ALA A 28 -0.11 13.58 -2.34
N HIS A 29 -1.29 13.90 -1.82
CA HIS A 29 -1.65 15.27 -1.47
C HIS A 29 -0.73 15.85 -0.40
N GLN A 30 -0.45 15.09 0.66
CA GLN A 30 0.38 15.55 1.78
C GLN A 30 1.84 15.78 1.35
N TRP A 31 2.35 14.93 0.45
CA TRP A 31 3.70 14.98 -0.08
C TRP A 31 3.81 15.72 -1.42
N ARG A 32 2.75 16.39 -1.88
CA ARG A 32 2.68 17.03 -3.21
C ARG A 32 3.86 17.94 -3.52
N HIS A 33 4.34 18.69 -2.54
CA HIS A 33 5.47 19.60 -2.71
C HIS A 33 6.78 18.89 -3.05
N VAL A 34 6.97 17.65 -2.56
CA VAL A 34 8.09 16.79 -2.96
C VAL A 34 7.81 16.12 -4.30
N LEU A 35 6.58 15.62 -4.50
CA LEU A 35 6.19 14.83 -5.66
C LEU A 35 6.10 15.65 -6.96
N SER A 36 5.73 16.93 -6.88
CA SER A 36 5.73 17.84 -8.03
C SER A 36 7.14 18.18 -8.51
N GLY A 37 8.15 18.04 -7.66
CA GLY A 37 9.54 18.36 -7.95
C GLY A 37 10.34 17.20 -8.53
N ARG A 38 11.61 17.50 -8.83
CA ARG A 38 12.64 16.45 -8.98
C ARG A 38 13.10 16.04 -7.59
N PHE A 39 13.22 14.75 -7.36
CA PHE A 39 13.74 14.21 -6.11
C PHE A 39 14.94 13.32 -6.39
N ASN A 40 15.90 13.32 -5.47
CA ASN A 40 17.11 12.51 -5.59
C ASN A 40 16.80 11.02 -5.33
N HIS A 41 17.80 10.15 -5.53
CA HIS A 41 17.64 8.72 -5.33
C HIS A 41 17.22 8.35 -3.90
N SER A 42 17.74 9.03 -2.88
CA SER A 42 17.38 8.77 -1.47
C SER A 42 15.89 9.04 -1.21
N THR A 43 15.39 10.20 -1.65
CA THR A 43 13.97 10.56 -1.53
C THR A 43 13.08 9.60 -2.33
N PHE A 44 13.48 9.24 -3.56
CA PHE A 44 12.79 8.21 -4.35
C PHE A 44 12.62 6.91 -3.56
N ARG A 45 13.70 6.42 -2.93
CA ARG A 45 13.68 5.15 -2.19
C ARG A 45 12.76 5.20 -0.98
N ARG A 46 12.73 6.33 -0.26
CA ARG A 46 11.82 6.55 0.88
C ARG A 46 10.36 6.62 0.44
N LEU A 47 10.05 7.30 -0.67
CA LEU A 47 8.70 7.35 -1.22
C LEU A 47 8.23 5.98 -1.73
N ALA A 48 9.10 5.24 -2.42
CA ALA A 48 8.82 3.87 -2.83
C ALA A 48 8.56 2.95 -1.63
N TYR A 49 9.33 3.10 -0.55
CA TYR A 49 9.10 2.41 0.71
C TYR A 49 7.71 2.71 1.27
N ALA A 50 7.32 3.99 1.36
CA ALA A 50 5.99 4.38 1.84
C ALA A 50 4.86 3.78 0.99
N ILE A 51 4.98 3.81 -0.34
CA ILE A 51 3.99 3.22 -1.25
C ILE A 51 3.82 1.73 -0.97
N ILE A 52 4.94 0.99 -0.88
CA ILE A 52 4.90 -0.45 -0.59
C ILE A 52 4.27 -0.70 0.77
N LYS A 53 4.66 0.03 1.83
CA LYS A 53 4.08 -0.12 3.16
C LYS A 53 2.57 0.14 3.16
N ILE A 54 2.10 1.19 2.48
CA ILE A 54 0.66 1.50 2.37
C ILE A 54 -0.08 0.39 1.62
N VAL A 55 0.40 0.01 0.43
CA VAL A 55 -0.26 -0.98 -0.44
C VAL A 55 -0.32 -2.36 0.20
N THR A 56 0.71 -2.72 0.97
CA THR A 56 0.79 -4.01 1.69
C THR A 56 0.14 -3.97 3.07
N LEU A 57 -0.39 -2.81 3.48
CA LEU A 57 -0.93 -2.57 4.82
C LEU A 57 0.06 -2.81 5.97
N ASP A 58 1.35 -2.76 5.67
CA ASP A 58 2.48 -2.92 6.58
C ASP A 58 2.83 -1.57 7.23
N PHE A 59 1.89 -1.05 7.99
CA PHE A 59 2.04 0.17 8.78
C PHE A 59 1.30 0.03 10.10
N GLU A 60 1.62 0.90 11.06
CA GLU A 60 0.93 1.01 12.33
C GLU A 60 -0.03 2.21 12.29
N VAL A 61 -1.18 2.08 12.92
CA VAL A 61 -2.08 3.21 13.19
C VAL A 61 -1.95 3.59 14.67
N LYS A 62 -1.52 4.82 14.94
CA LYS A 62 -1.42 5.37 16.30
C LYS A 62 -2.55 6.36 16.54
N GLU A 63 -3.44 6.01 17.46
CA GLU A 63 -4.55 6.88 17.84
C GLU A 63 -4.06 7.95 18.84
N ILE A 64 -4.21 9.21 18.45
CA ILE A 64 -3.79 10.36 19.25
C ILE A 64 -5.04 11.06 19.78
N ALA A 65 -5.34 10.84 21.06
CA ALA A 65 -6.43 11.49 21.77
C ALA A 65 -5.96 12.67 22.64
N ALA A 66 -4.69 12.68 23.05
CA ALA A 66 -4.14 13.63 24.01
C ALA A 66 -4.27 15.09 23.58
N GLN A 67 -4.46 15.98 24.57
CA GLN A 67 -4.43 17.42 24.35
C GLN A 67 -3.03 17.86 23.91
N ARG A 68 -2.97 18.82 22.99
CA ARG A 68 -1.73 19.43 22.55
C ARG A 68 -1.98 20.85 22.07
N GLN A 69 -0.99 21.71 22.24
CA GLN A 69 -0.96 22.95 21.48
C GLN A 69 -0.66 22.64 20.02
N GLY A 70 -1.46 23.23 19.15
CA GLY A 70 -1.31 23.19 17.72
C GLY A 70 -0.18 24.11 17.32
N ILE A 71 0.68 23.60 16.44
CA ILE A 71 1.77 24.37 15.86
C ILE A 71 1.31 24.97 14.51
N GLY A 72 0.11 24.61 14.03
CA GLY A 72 -0.39 24.99 12.72
C GLY A 72 0.39 24.34 11.57
N GLY A 73 0.01 24.68 10.34
CA GLY A 73 0.72 24.24 9.13
C GLY A 73 0.54 22.76 8.76
N PHE A 74 1.12 22.38 7.62
CA PHE A 74 1.05 21.01 7.09
C PHE A 74 1.79 20.02 7.99
N LEU A 75 1.27 18.78 8.03
CA LEU A 75 1.89 17.67 8.78
C LEU A 75 3.29 17.28 8.26
N VAL A 76 3.57 17.59 7.00
CA VAL A 76 4.85 17.36 6.32
C VAL A 76 5.35 18.68 5.75
N TRP A 77 6.59 19.02 6.09
CA TRP A 77 7.29 20.20 5.57
C TRP A 77 8.37 19.78 4.57
N LEU A 78 8.70 20.69 3.65
CA LEU A 78 9.75 20.49 2.63
C LEU A 78 11.07 19.96 3.20
N ASN A 79 11.45 20.42 4.39
CA ASN A 79 12.73 20.08 5.02
C ASN A 79 12.64 18.83 5.91
N ASN A 80 11.44 18.32 6.17
CA ASN A 80 11.21 17.20 7.06
C ASN A 80 11.08 15.91 6.24
N LEU A 81 12.18 15.52 5.58
CA LEU A 81 12.26 14.17 5.05
C LEU A 81 12.22 13.20 6.24
N PRO A 82 11.28 12.25 6.22
CA PRO A 82 11.02 11.41 7.37
C PRO A 82 12.09 10.33 7.44
N GLU A 83 12.49 9.95 8.65
CA GLU A 83 13.61 9.02 8.93
C GLU A 83 13.33 7.56 8.54
N TRP A 84 12.42 7.30 7.59
CA TRP A 84 12.15 5.95 7.10
C TRP A 84 13.42 5.34 6.51
N GLU A 85 13.81 4.18 7.01
CA GLU A 85 14.88 3.39 6.43
C GLU A 85 14.37 2.73 5.13
N PRO A 86 14.89 3.12 3.95
CA PRO A 86 14.42 2.56 2.70
C PRO A 86 14.92 1.12 2.53
N PHE A 87 14.32 0.39 1.60
CA PHE A 87 14.83 -0.92 1.19
C PHE A 87 16.26 -0.83 0.66
N SER A 88 17.11 -1.78 1.05
CA SER A 88 18.53 -1.83 0.66
C SER A 88 18.75 -2.24 -0.80
N GLY A 89 17.90 -3.12 -1.36
CA GLY A 89 18.02 -3.63 -2.73
C GLY A 89 17.05 -3.00 -3.73
N HIS A 90 17.34 -3.10 -5.03
CA HIS A 90 16.44 -2.61 -6.10
C HIS A 90 15.23 -3.50 -6.34
N ILE A 91 15.27 -4.75 -5.88
CA ILE A 91 14.16 -5.69 -5.97
C ILE A 91 13.74 -6.05 -4.55
N VAL A 92 12.47 -5.83 -4.25
CA VAL A 92 11.85 -6.14 -2.96
C VAL A 92 10.83 -7.24 -3.17
N ARG A 93 10.95 -8.35 -2.43
CA ARG A 93 9.95 -9.43 -2.50
C ARG A 93 8.77 -9.06 -1.61
N VAL A 94 7.58 -9.06 -2.18
CA VAL A 94 6.33 -8.74 -1.49
C VAL A 94 5.33 -9.83 -1.83
N GLY A 95 5.09 -10.74 -0.89
CA GLY A 95 4.21 -11.87 -1.14
C GLY A 95 4.70 -12.76 -2.27
N GLY A 96 3.85 -12.95 -3.27
CA GLY A 96 4.16 -13.72 -4.48
C GLY A 96 4.79 -12.91 -5.62
N ALA A 97 5.00 -11.60 -5.46
CA ALA A 97 5.54 -10.73 -6.51
C ALA A 97 6.86 -10.07 -6.10
N SER A 98 7.52 -9.53 -7.12
CA SER A 98 8.82 -8.84 -6.97
C SER A 98 8.67 -7.39 -7.40
N VAL A 99 8.80 -6.47 -6.45
CA VAL A 99 8.69 -5.04 -6.71
C VAL A 99 10.06 -4.49 -7.08
N VAL A 100 10.19 -3.99 -8.31
CA VAL A 100 11.43 -3.45 -8.87
C VAL A 100 11.40 -1.93 -8.76
N LEU A 101 12.31 -1.39 -7.95
CA LEU A 101 12.43 0.03 -7.64
C LEU A 101 13.38 0.70 -8.63
N SER A 102 12.82 1.36 -9.65
CA SER A 102 13.60 2.08 -10.65
C SER A 102 12.86 3.31 -11.17
N GLN A 103 13.58 4.43 -11.30
CA GLN A 103 13.08 5.63 -11.99
C GLN A 103 13.22 5.54 -13.52
N HIS A 104 13.96 4.54 -14.02
CA HIS A 104 14.25 4.37 -15.44
C HIS A 104 13.74 3.01 -15.94
N PRO A 105 12.85 2.97 -16.95
CA PRO A 105 12.28 1.73 -17.47
C PRO A 105 13.33 0.73 -17.98
N CYS A 106 14.34 1.20 -18.75
CA CYS A 106 15.38 0.31 -19.27
C CYS A 106 16.19 -0.37 -18.15
N HIS A 107 16.47 0.37 -17.07
CA HIS A 107 17.13 -0.17 -15.89
C HIS A 107 16.25 -1.20 -15.16
N ALA A 108 14.93 -0.96 -15.07
CA ALA A 108 14.00 -1.92 -14.48
C ALA A 108 13.97 -3.24 -15.26
N VAL A 109 13.88 -3.18 -16.58
CA VAL A 109 13.87 -4.37 -17.45
C VAL A 109 15.17 -5.16 -17.30
N HIS A 110 16.31 -4.48 -17.23
CA HIS A 110 17.59 -5.14 -16.99
C HIS A 110 17.60 -5.92 -15.67
N LEU A 111 17.19 -5.28 -14.57
CA LEU A 111 17.09 -5.91 -13.24
C LEU A 111 16.13 -7.11 -13.23
N ILE A 112 15.00 -7.01 -13.92
CA ILE A 112 14.02 -8.10 -14.02
C ILE A 112 14.63 -9.31 -14.71
N ARG A 113 15.31 -9.09 -15.85
CA ARG A 113 15.91 -10.18 -16.63
C ARG A 113 17.04 -10.87 -15.86
N GLU A 114 17.87 -10.09 -15.17
CA GLU A 114 18.94 -10.61 -14.32
C GLU A 114 18.36 -11.47 -13.18
N ASP A 115 17.36 -10.96 -12.45
CA ASP A 115 16.68 -11.69 -11.38
C ASP A 115 16.02 -12.97 -11.87
N PHE A 116 15.37 -12.91 -13.03
CA PHE A 116 14.71 -14.06 -13.64
C PHE A 116 15.73 -15.13 -14.07
N GLN A 117 16.87 -14.74 -14.63
CA GLN A 117 17.96 -15.66 -14.98
C GLN A 117 18.53 -16.37 -13.74
N GLN A 118 18.81 -15.63 -12.67
CA GLN A 118 19.28 -16.20 -11.41
C GLN A 118 18.26 -17.19 -10.82
N TYR A 119 16.98 -16.89 -10.94
CA TYR A 119 15.92 -17.80 -10.53
C TYR A 119 15.89 -19.09 -11.37
N CYS A 120 16.03 -19.00 -12.69
CA CYS A 120 16.06 -20.19 -13.55
C CYS A 120 17.25 -21.11 -13.23
N VAL A 121 18.43 -20.55 -12.92
CA VAL A 121 19.63 -21.34 -12.59
C VAL A 121 19.49 -22.05 -11.23
N SER A 122 18.73 -21.49 -10.30
CA SER A 122 18.58 -22.03 -8.94
C SER A 122 17.47 -23.08 -8.79
N LYS A 123 16.69 -23.37 -9.84
CA LYS A 123 15.62 -24.37 -9.79
C LYS A 123 16.10 -25.77 -10.20
N PRO A 124 15.75 -26.83 -9.45
CA PRO A 124 16.07 -28.21 -9.83
C PRO A 124 15.29 -28.64 -11.09
N GLU A 125 15.92 -29.46 -11.93
CA GLU A 125 15.42 -29.85 -13.27
C GLU A 125 14.04 -30.52 -13.25
N ASP A 126 13.65 -31.18 -12.16
CA ASP A 126 12.34 -31.84 -12.01
C ASP A 126 11.13 -30.87 -11.91
N ASP A 127 11.36 -29.60 -11.55
CA ASP A 127 10.32 -28.57 -11.40
C ASP A 127 10.17 -27.67 -12.65
N MET A 128 10.89 -28.00 -13.73
CA MET A 128 10.91 -27.22 -14.99
C MET A 128 9.71 -27.46 -15.90
N SER A 129 8.89 -28.48 -15.62
CA SER A 129 7.67 -28.77 -16.40
C SER A 129 6.53 -27.79 -16.11
N VAL A 130 6.53 -27.13 -14.94
CA VAL A 130 5.62 -26.03 -14.63
C VAL A 130 6.36 -24.72 -14.90
N VAL A 131 6.07 -24.13 -16.07
CA VAL A 131 6.54 -22.80 -16.45
C VAL A 131 6.16 -21.80 -15.34
N SER A 132 7.09 -21.49 -14.44
CA SER A 132 6.84 -20.55 -13.34
C SER A 132 6.83 -19.12 -13.90
N ASP A 133 5.64 -18.68 -14.28
CA ASP A 133 5.36 -17.28 -14.61
C ASP A 133 5.66 -16.42 -13.39
N ARG A 134 6.57 -15.46 -13.55
CA ARG A 134 6.94 -14.51 -12.50
C ARG A 134 6.35 -13.15 -12.81
N THR A 135 5.66 -12.60 -11.82
CA THR A 135 5.14 -11.24 -11.87
C THR A 135 6.09 -10.30 -11.13
N TYR A 136 6.51 -9.26 -11.84
CA TYR A 136 7.28 -8.14 -11.33
C TYR A 136 6.42 -6.87 -11.41
N LEU A 137 6.49 -6.03 -10.39
CA LEU A 137 5.86 -4.71 -10.35
C LEU A 137 6.97 -3.67 -10.47
N VAL A 138 7.01 -2.92 -11.56
CA VAL A 138 7.96 -1.81 -11.72
C VAL A 138 7.36 -0.58 -11.04
N LEU A 139 8.08 0.00 -10.08
CA LEU A 139 7.65 1.16 -9.31
C LEU A 139 8.65 2.31 -9.44
N SER A 140 8.22 3.41 -10.06
CA SER A 140 9.02 4.64 -10.24
C SER A 140 8.58 5.78 -9.32
N VAL A 141 7.66 5.54 -8.38
CA VAL A 141 6.90 6.54 -7.60
C VAL A 141 5.90 7.32 -8.46
N ARG A 142 6.29 7.74 -9.66
CA ARG A 142 5.42 8.47 -10.58
C ARG A 142 4.49 7.56 -11.35
N GLU A 143 4.97 6.37 -11.69
CA GLU A 143 4.27 5.40 -12.52
C GLU A 143 4.47 4.00 -11.96
N VAL A 144 3.56 3.11 -12.34
CA VAL A 144 3.63 1.67 -12.10
C VAL A 144 3.37 0.91 -13.38
N SER A 145 4.01 -0.25 -13.53
CA SER A 145 3.65 -1.20 -14.58
C SER A 145 3.85 -2.63 -14.08
N LEU A 146 3.06 -3.56 -14.61
CA LEU A 146 3.22 -4.98 -14.37
C LEU A 146 4.01 -5.62 -15.48
N TYR A 147 5.00 -6.38 -15.07
CA TYR A 147 5.83 -7.17 -15.95
C TYR A 147 5.65 -8.65 -15.63
N ARG A 148 5.37 -9.46 -16.64
CA ARG A 148 5.28 -10.91 -16.50
C ARG A 148 6.32 -11.54 -17.38
N MET A 149 7.12 -12.42 -16.77
CA MET A 149 8.21 -13.08 -17.44
C MET A 149 8.14 -14.59 -17.17
N ASN A 150 8.23 -15.35 -18.25
CA ASN A 150 8.42 -16.78 -18.21
C ASN A 150 9.47 -17.20 -19.25
N SER A 151 9.77 -18.50 -19.35
CA SER A 151 10.80 -19.01 -20.26
C SER A 151 10.54 -18.78 -21.75
N ARG A 152 9.31 -18.44 -22.14
CA ARG A 152 8.88 -18.31 -23.54
C ARG A 152 8.49 -16.89 -23.94
N SER A 153 8.10 -16.05 -22.98
CA SER A 153 7.53 -14.74 -23.28
C SER A 153 7.78 -13.74 -22.16
N GLU A 154 7.82 -12.49 -22.58
CA GLU A 154 7.95 -11.32 -21.74
C GLU A 154 6.81 -10.36 -22.11
N ARG A 155 6.04 -9.94 -21.10
CA ARG A 155 4.88 -9.07 -21.29
C ARG A 155 4.92 -7.93 -20.28
N CYS A 156 4.61 -6.72 -20.73
CA CYS A 156 4.53 -5.54 -19.90
C CYS A 156 3.17 -4.87 -20.13
N THR A 157 2.51 -4.42 -19.06
CA THR A 157 1.35 -3.53 -19.19
C THR A 157 1.79 -2.11 -19.54
N ALA A 158 0.86 -1.28 -19.99
CA ALA A 158 1.12 0.16 -20.06
C ALA A 158 1.51 0.70 -18.68
N ALA A 159 2.38 1.71 -18.68
CA ALA A 159 2.73 2.44 -17.47
C ALA A 159 1.53 3.31 -17.05
N GLU A 160 1.09 3.11 -15.82
CA GLU A 160 -0.05 3.81 -15.23
C GLU A 160 0.41 4.86 -14.23
N ARG A 161 -0.28 6.00 -14.24
CA ARG A 161 0.07 7.16 -13.41
C ARG A 161 -0.23 6.91 -11.94
N LEU A 162 0.81 6.95 -11.12
CA LEU A 162 0.71 6.87 -9.66
C LEU A 162 0.73 8.26 -9.02
N PHE A 163 1.88 8.96 -9.03
CA PHE A 163 2.01 10.29 -8.42
C PHE A 163 2.64 11.31 -9.38
N ASP A 164 1.91 12.38 -9.70
CA ASP A 164 2.42 13.54 -10.47
C ASP A 164 2.49 14.82 -9.62
N GLY A 165 2.05 14.74 -8.36
CA GLY A 165 1.99 15.85 -7.41
C GLY A 165 0.78 16.77 -7.59
N THR A 166 -0.13 16.49 -8.52
CA THR A 166 -1.31 17.33 -8.78
C THR A 166 -2.61 16.54 -8.72
N LEU A 167 -2.63 15.33 -9.27
CA LEU A 167 -3.79 14.48 -9.37
C LEU A 167 -3.64 13.25 -8.46
N PRO A 168 -4.75 12.71 -7.94
CA PRO A 168 -4.70 11.42 -7.24
C PRO A 168 -4.24 10.30 -8.19
N PRO A 169 -3.76 9.15 -7.67
CA PRO A 169 -3.44 7.97 -8.47
C PRO A 169 -4.54 7.55 -9.44
N SER A 170 -4.17 7.04 -10.61
CA SER A 170 -5.15 6.44 -11.52
C SER A 170 -5.71 5.15 -10.92
N ALA A 171 -6.98 4.84 -11.20
CA ALA A 171 -7.58 3.59 -10.73
C ALA A 171 -6.81 2.36 -11.25
N ALA A 172 -6.34 2.41 -12.50
CA ALA A 172 -5.52 1.36 -13.10
C ALA A 172 -4.18 1.17 -12.40
N ALA A 173 -3.52 2.25 -11.93
CA ALA A 173 -2.30 2.14 -11.13
C ALA A 173 -2.58 1.43 -9.79
N ILE A 174 -3.69 1.75 -9.13
CA ILE A 174 -4.10 1.08 -7.89
C ILE A 174 -4.38 -0.41 -8.14
N ASP A 175 -5.10 -0.73 -9.22
CA ASP A 175 -5.40 -2.11 -9.58
C ASP A 175 -4.12 -2.92 -9.87
N GLN A 176 -3.15 -2.33 -10.58
CA GLN A 176 -1.84 -2.96 -10.81
C GLN A 176 -1.05 -3.17 -9.52
N LEU A 177 -1.01 -2.17 -8.62
CA LEU A 177 -0.35 -2.28 -7.32
C LEU A 177 -0.95 -3.42 -6.49
N LEU A 178 -2.27 -3.45 -6.37
CA LEU A 178 -2.98 -4.46 -5.59
C LEU A 178 -2.85 -5.84 -6.22
N GLN A 179 -2.99 -5.97 -7.54
CA GLN A 179 -2.84 -7.25 -8.23
C GLN A 179 -1.45 -7.88 -8.01
N ALA A 180 -0.39 -7.06 -7.96
CA ALA A 180 0.95 -7.56 -7.67
C ALA A 180 1.16 -7.92 -6.19
N THR A 181 0.67 -7.10 -5.28
CA THR A 181 1.08 -7.16 -3.86
C THR A 181 0.13 -7.94 -2.96
N LEU A 182 -1.12 -8.14 -3.37
CA LEU A 182 -2.09 -8.93 -2.63
C LEU A 182 -1.68 -10.41 -2.64
N SER A 183 -1.02 -10.82 -1.56
CA SER A 183 -0.71 -12.23 -1.27
C SER A 183 -2.00 -12.99 -1.00
N VAL A 184 -2.08 -14.30 -1.19
CA VAL A 184 -3.25 -15.06 -0.71
C VAL A 184 -3.33 -14.92 0.82
N SER A 185 -4.40 -14.33 1.35
CA SER A 185 -4.58 -14.27 2.81
C SER A 185 -4.83 -15.68 3.36
N PRO A 186 -4.31 -16.02 4.54
CA PRO A 186 -4.65 -17.27 5.20
C PRO A 186 -6.16 -17.31 5.41
N VAL A 187 -6.79 -18.44 5.06
CA VAL A 187 -8.21 -18.66 5.32
C VAL A 187 -8.39 -18.70 6.84
N THR A 188 -8.97 -17.65 7.39
CA THR A 188 -9.27 -17.57 8.83
C THR A 188 -10.64 -18.19 9.09
N THR A 189 -10.82 -18.81 10.27
CA THR A 189 -12.14 -19.30 10.72
C THR A 189 -13.18 -18.18 10.81
N LEU A 190 -12.72 -16.94 10.98
CA LEU A 190 -13.57 -15.74 11.03
C LEU A 190 -14.36 -15.53 9.74
N ARG A 191 -13.84 -15.93 8.57
CA ARG A 191 -14.56 -15.80 7.28
C ARG A 191 -15.86 -16.60 7.23
N GLY A 192 -15.96 -17.68 8.02
CA GLY A 192 -17.18 -18.49 8.10
C GLY A 192 -18.29 -17.87 8.93
N LEU A 193 -18.01 -16.79 9.68
CA LEU A 193 -19.01 -16.10 10.49
C LEU A 193 -19.84 -15.13 9.62
N PRO A 194 -21.10 -14.84 9.99
CA PRO A 194 -21.85 -13.72 9.41
C PRO A 194 -21.08 -12.41 9.51
N THR A 195 -21.23 -11.54 8.50
CA THR A 195 -20.54 -10.26 8.38
C THR A 195 -20.67 -9.41 9.64
N GLU A 196 -21.84 -9.41 10.29
CA GLU A 196 -22.10 -8.65 11.51
C GLU A 196 -21.22 -9.12 12.68
N LEU A 197 -20.94 -10.42 12.77
CA LEU A 197 -20.04 -10.96 13.79
C LEU A 197 -18.59 -10.69 13.46
N GLN A 198 -18.20 -10.80 12.18
CA GLN A 198 -16.87 -10.41 11.72
C GLN A 198 -16.57 -8.95 12.08
N GLU A 199 -17.52 -8.06 11.78
CA GLU A 199 -17.40 -6.63 12.07
C GLU A 199 -17.31 -6.37 13.58
N LYS A 200 -18.15 -7.02 14.40
CA LYS A 200 -18.07 -6.92 15.87
C LYS A 200 -16.72 -7.37 16.42
N VAL A 201 -16.11 -8.43 15.87
CA VAL A 201 -14.79 -8.88 16.30
C VAL A 201 -13.73 -7.81 16.02
N VAL A 202 -13.72 -7.25 14.82
CA VAL A 202 -12.75 -6.18 14.47
C VAL A 202 -13.01 -4.92 15.30
N ASP A 203 -14.27 -4.56 15.54
CA ASP A 203 -14.63 -3.38 16.32
C ASP A 203 -14.12 -3.44 17.76
N ASN A 204 -14.00 -4.64 18.34
CA ASN A 204 -13.43 -4.84 19.67
C ASN A 204 -11.89 -4.82 19.71
N LEU A 205 -11.23 -5.06 18.58
CA LEU A 205 -9.77 -5.14 18.49
C LEU A 205 -9.13 -3.82 18.04
N ALA A 206 -9.83 -3.06 17.19
CA ALA A 206 -9.30 -1.84 16.61
C ALA A 206 -9.46 -0.64 17.54
N ALA A 207 -8.39 0.13 17.71
CA ALA A 207 -8.41 1.35 18.51
C ALA A 207 -9.17 2.51 17.85
N GLY A 208 -9.35 2.47 16.53
CA GLY A 208 -10.05 3.50 15.75
C GLY A 208 -10.49 3.00 14.38
N PRO A 209 -11.21 3.84 13.61
CA PRO A 209 -11.86 3.42 12.37
C PRO A 209 -10.86 3.08 11.24
N VAL A 210 -9.70 3.74 11.20
CA VAL A 210 -8.67 3.47 10.20
C VAL A 210 -7.95 2.16 10.50
N GLU A 211 -7.62 1.87 11.76
CA GLU A 211 -7.07 0.56 12.16
C GLU A 211 -8.08 -0.55 11.89
N ARG A 212 -9.37 -0.32 12.16
CA ARG A 212 -10.44 -1.26 11.84
C ARG A 212 -10.48 -1.58 10.35
N ALA A 213 -10.40 -0.57 9.48
CA ALA A 213 -10.37 -0.76 8.03
C ALA A 213 -9.15 -1.58 7.60
N ARG A 214 -7.97 -1.28 8.16
CA ARG A 214 -6.74 -2.03 7.92
C ARG A 214 -6.87 -3.49 8.35
N MET A 215 -7.36 -3.75 9.56
CA MET A 215 -7.56 -5.10 10.09
C MET A 215 -8.55 -5.92 9.23
N ARG A 216 -9.66 -5.32 8.79
CA ARG A 216 -10.62 -5.96 7.87
C ARG A 216 -9.96 -6.41 6.58
N CYS A 217 -9.07 -5.59 6.02
CA CYS A 217 -8.32 -5.95 4.82
C CYS A 217 -7.33 -7.10 5.08
N ILE A 218 -6.53 -7.02 6.16
CA ILE A 218 -5.54 -8.06 6.52
C ILE A 218 -6.20 -9.41 6.76
N LEU A 219 -7.27 -9.43 7.56
CA LEU A 219 -8.03 -10.63 7.89
C LEU A 219 -8.95 -11.09 6.74
N ASP A 220 -9.15 -10.20 5.76
CA ASP A 220 -10.01 -10.38 4.60
C ASP A 220 -11.45 -10.75 4.99
N ILE A 221 -12.02 -9.91 5.85
CA ILE A 221 -13.37 -10.05 6.43
C ILE A 221 -14.12 -8.72 6.40
N GLY A 222 -15.44 -8.79 6.53
CA GLY A 222 -16.31 -7.62 6.62
C GLY A 222 -16.57 -6.92 5.28
N SER A 223 -17.24 -5.79 5.37
CA SER A 223 -17.56 -4.91 4.24
C SER A 223 -16.38 -3.98 3.87
N PRO A 224 -16.31 -3.49 2.62
CA PRO A 224 -15.41 -2.41 2.21
C PRO A 224 -15.54 -1.18 3.10
N PHE A 225 -14.40 -0.53 3.39
CA PHE A 225 -14.39 0.63 4.26
C PHE A 225 -15.02 1.85 3.57
N THR A 226 -15.98 2.47 4.22
CA THR A 226 -16.75 3.59 3.64
C THR A 226 -16.08 4.95 3.87
N TRP A 227 -15.06 5.05 4.72
CA TRP A 227 -14.52 6.33 5.22
C TRP A 227 -15.55 7.17 5.99
N TRP A 228 -16.45 6.50 6.71
CA TRP A 228 -17.40 7.12 7.64
C TRP A 228 -17.34 6.43 9.01
N SER A 229 -17.51 7.19 10.08
CA SER A 229 -17.66 6.66 11.45
C SER A 229 -18.57 7.55 12.28
N GLY A 230 -19.53 6.96 12.98
CA GLY A 230 -20.44 7.69 13.88
C GLY A 230 -21.23 8.81 13.20
N GLY A 231 -21.60 8.63 11.93
CA GLY A 231 -22.31 9.63 11.13
C GLY A 231 -21.46 10.79 10.63
N ARG A 232 -20.12 10.70 10.75
CA ARG A 232 -19.17 11.70 10.25
C ARG A 232 -18.23 11.09 9.21
N GLY A 233 -17.89 11.87 8.19
CA GLY A 233 -16.85 11.49 7.24
C GLY A 233 -15.48 11.53 7.93
N ILE A 234 -14.64 10.53 7.65
CA ILE A 234 -13.26 10.48 8.10
C ILE A 234 -12.42 11.16 7.03
N GLU A 235 -11.70 12.20 7.43
CA GLU A 235 -10.95 13.04 6.50
C GLU A 235 -9.48 13.10 6.88
N ARG A 236 -8.63 13.34 5.87
CA ARG A 236 -7.20 13.60 6.09
C ARG A 236 -7.06 14.85 6.97
N GLU A 237 -6.28 14.74 8.04
CA GLU A 237 -5.87 15.89 8.83
C GLU A 237 -4.91 16.78 8.04
N GLU A 238 -5.22 18.07 7.96
CA GLU A 238 -4.44 19.01 7.15
C GLU A 238 -3.30 19.64 7.95
N GLY A 239 -3.39 19.67 9.28
CA GLY A 239 -2.37 20.29 10.10
C GLY A 239 -2.44 19.98 11.59
N ARG A 240 -1.38 20.36 12.32
CA ARG A 240 -1.31 20.17 13.78
C ARG A 240 -2.10 21.26 14.48
N ARG A 241 -3.42 21.09 14.57
CA ARG A 241 -4.32 22.01 15.29
C ARG A 241 -4.24 21.80 16.81
N ASN A 242 -4.70 22.81 17.55
CA ASN A 242 -4.92 22.69 18.99
C ASN A 242 -5.87 21.51 19.24
N ARG A 243 -5.46 20.58 20.10
CA ARG A 243 -6.33 19.50 20.57
C ARG A 243 -6.80 19.80 21.98
N THR A 244 -8.11 19.81 22.12
CA THR A 244 -8.83 19.86 23.39
C THR A 244 -9.34 18.46 23.75
N SER A 245 -9.89 18.30 24.96
CA SER A 245 -10.57 17.06 25.35
C SER A 245 -11.80 16.74 24.48
N THR A 246 -12.31 17.72 23.74
CA THR A 246 -13.45 17.58 22.82
C THR A 246 -13.05 17.35 21.37
N SER A 247 -11.75 17.38 21.06
CA SER A 247 -11.27 17.13 19.70
C SER A 247 -11.41 15.65 19.34
N PRO A 248 -11.79 15.31 18.09
CA PRO A 248 -11.86 13.92 17.65
C PRO A 248 -10.49 13.25 17.76
N VAL A 249 -10.48 11.93 17.92
CA VAL A 249 -9.24 11.14 17.94
C VAL A 249 -8.61 11.21 16.54
N GLU A 250 -7.29 11.44 16.49
CA GLU A 250 -6.54 11.41 15.23
C GLU A 250 -5.87 10.05 15.01
N SER A 251 -6.09 9.42 13.87
CA SER A 251 -5.42 8.17 13.48
C SER A 251 -4.17 8.48 12.66
N HIS A 252 -2.99 8.39 13.28
CA HIS A 252 -1.70 8.68 12.63
C HIS A 252 -1.13 7.42 11.97
N ILE A 253 -0.81 7.51 10.68
CA ILE A 253 -0.18 6.41 9.96
C ILE A 253 1.33 6.45 10.20
N CYS A 254 1.90 5.36 10.71
CA CYS A 254 3.31 5.25 11.06
C CYS A 254 3.99 4.10 10.31
N PHE A 255 5.20 4.33 9.83
CA PHE A 255 6.08 3.29 9.31
C PHE A 255 7.14 2.98 10.37
N GLY A 256 6.91 1.90 11.12
CA GLY A 256 7.65 1.62 12.35
C GLY A 256 7.46 2.74 13.37
N LYS A 257 8.55 3.28 13.90
CA LYS A 257 8.50 4.35 14.91
C LYS A 257 8.21 5.74 14.32
N SER A 258 8.30 5.89 13.00
CA SER A 258 8.28 7.20 12.35
C SER A 258 6.93 7.50 11.71
N PHE A 259 6.46 8.73 11.88
CA PHE A 259 5.22 9.20 11.27
C PHE A 259 5.34 9.28 9.74
N SER A 260 4.28 8.89 9.03
CA SER A 260 4.24 8.89 7.55
C SER A 260 3.95 10.27 6.95
N GLY A 261 3.50 11.22 7.77
CA GLY A 261 2.94 12.48 7.30
C GLY A 261 1.42 12.49 7.17
N VAL A 262 0.79 11.31 7.09
CA VAL A 262 -0.67 11.18 6.91
C VAL A 262 -1.33 10.86 8.24
N ALA A 263 -2.34 11.64 8.60
CA ALA A 263 -3.23 11.36 9.72
C ALA A 263 -4.69 11.59 9.30
N TYR A 264 -5.62 11.00 10.04
CA TYR A 264 -7.06 11.08 9.80
C TYR A 264 -7.79 11.54 11.06
N LYS A 265 -8.96 12.16 10.90
CA LYS A 265 -9.85 12.56 12.01
C LYS A 265 -11.32 12.48 11.61
#